data_AF-A0A6L5YNU2-F1
#
_entry.id   AF-A0A6L5YNU2-F1
#
_cell.length_a   1.000
_cell.length_b   1.000
_cell.length_c   1.000
_cell.angle_alpha   90.00
_cell.angle_beta   90.00
_cell.angle_gamma   90.00
#
_symmetry.space_group_name_H-M   'P 1'
#
loop_
_entity.id
_entity.type
_entity.pdbx_description
1 polymer ?
#
loop_
_entity_poly.entity_id
_entity_poly.type
_entity_poly.pdbx_seq_one_letter_code
_entity_poly.pdbx_strand_id
1 'polypeptide(L)'
;MGFEYIRKLMTVPDADSASRIKEKLLAEHIEVYSRSAEGDAYKLVDSEENCLDHEIYVTAADHAYASEIAAGMGYGSLICECRPAQEELTEAQKAEAEFMRKRKRTMIEGIVILIAAVIFMFFRCFLK
;
A
#
# COMPACT_ATOMS: atom_id res chain seq x y z
N MET A 1 -15.30 6.11 -17.10
CA MET A 1 -14.45 4.90 -17.04
C MET A 1 -13.14 5.29 -16.36
N GLY A 2 -12.66 4.53 -15.38
CA GLY A 2 -11.21 4.36 -15.20
C GLY A 2 -10.51 4.90 -13.94
N PHE A 3 -11.11 5.73 -13.09
CA PHE A 3 -10.37 6.34 -11.96
C PHE A 3 -10.07 5.40 -10.78
N GLU A 4 -10.69 4.21 -10.72
CA GLU A 4 -10.45 3.19 -9.68
C GLU A 4 -9.05 2.57 -9.73
N TYR A 5 -8.33 2.73 -10.84
CA TYR A 5 -7.06 2.06 -11.09
C TYR A 5 -5.86 2.98 -10.99
N ILE A 6 -6.04 4.28 -10.72
CA ILE A 6 -4.91 5.22 -10.60
C ILE A 6 -4.36 5.14 -9.17
N ARG A 7 -3.06 4.89 -9.06
CA ARG A 7 -2.33 4.75 -7.81
C ARG A 7 -1.28 5.84 -7.71
N LYS A 8 -1.10 6.34 -6.49
CA LYS A 8 0.01 7.23 -6.18
C LYS A 8 1.31 6.45 -6.29
N LEU A 9 2.20 6.89 -7.15
CA LEU A 9 3.55 6.35 -7.25
C LEU A 9 4.44 6.96 -6.18
N MET A 10 4.45 8.29 -6.09
CA MET A 10 5.30 9.02 -5.14
C MET A 10 4.90 10.49 -4.97
N THR A 11 5.44 11.11 -3.93
CA THR A 11 5.54 12.58 -3.80
C THR A 11 7.00 12.96 -3.76
N VAL A 12 7.38 13.88 -4.64
CA VAL A 12 8.75 14.33 -4.83
C VAL A 12 8.95 15.67 -4.12
N PRO A 13 10.13 15.97 -3.55
CA PRO A 13 10.33 17.22 -2.80
C PRO A 13 10.31 18.49 -3.67
N ASP A 14 10.64 18.37 -4.95
CA ASP A 14 10.81 19.50 -5.86
C ASP A 14 10.28 19.21 -7.28
N ALA A 15 9.93 20.29 -7.99
CA ALA A 15 9.33 20.23 -9.33
C ALA A 15 10.30 19.71 -10.41
N ASP A 16 11.61 19.95 -10.27
CA ASP A 16 12.61 19.51 -11.25
C ASP A 16 12.76 17.98 -11.22
N SER A 17 12.84 17.41 -10.01
CA SER A 17 12.85 15.97 -9.80
C SER A 17 11.55 15.33 -10.30
N ALA A 18 10.39 15.95 -10.01
CA ALA A 18 9.11 15.45 -10.51
C ALA A 18 9.07 15.43 -12.06
N SER A 19 9.57 16.49 -12.69
CA SER A 19 9.64 16.61 -14.15
C SER A 19 10.56 15.56 -14.78
N ARG A 20 11.74 15.32 -14.19
CA ARG A 20 12.67 14.27 -14.64
C ARG A 20 12.09 12.87 -14.58
N ILE A 21 11.41 12.55 -13.48
CA ILE A 21 10.77 11.26 -13.29
C ILE A 21 9.62 11.10 -14.28
N LYS A 22 8.78 12.14 -14.44
CA LYS A 22 7.71 12.18 -15.44
C LYS A 22 8.25 11.92 -16.85
N GLU A 23 9.27 12.66 -17.29
CA GLU A 23 9.88 12.48 -18.62
C GLU A 23 10.38 11.06 -18.82
N LYS A 24 11.02 10.48 -17.79
CA LYS A 24 11.52 9.11 -17.86
C LYS A 24 10.38 8.09 -17.95
N LEU A 25 9.30 8.26 -17.18
CA LEU A 25 8.14 7.38 -17.24
C LEU A 25 7.43 7.46 -18.60
N LEU A 26 7.23 8.66 -19.13
CA LEU A 26 6.64 8.87 -20.45
C LEU A 26 7.51 8.27 -21.57
N ALA A 27 8.85 8.36 -21.45
CA ALA A 27 9.77 7.74 -22.39
C ALA A 27 9.73 6.21 -22.39
N GLU A 28 9.34 5.61 -21.27
CA GLU A 28 9.09 4.17 -21.11
C GLU A 28 7.64 3.79 -21.44
N HIS A 29 6.88 4.70 -22.08
CA HIS A 29 5.47 4.54 -22.46
C HIS A 29 4.51 4.32 -21.29
N ILE A 30 4.84 4.82 -20.10
CA ILE A 30 3.97 4.79 -18.92
C ILE A 30 3.19 6.09 -18.84
N GLU A 31 1.86 5.98 -18.77
CA GLU A 31 0.98 7.12 -18.60
C GLU A 31 1.10 7.70 -17.19
N VAL A 32 1.35 9.01 -17.12
CA VAL A 32 1.47 9.75 -15.87
C VAL A 32 0.23 10.60 -15.64
N TYR A 33 -0.27 10.58 -14.42
CA TYR A 33 -1.46 11.29 -13.98
C TYR A 33 -1.12 12.27 -12.86
N SER A 34 -1.86 13.37 -12.81
CA SER A 34 -1.82 14.37 -11.72
C SER A 34 -3.23 14.57 -11.19
N ARG A 35 -3.36 14.95 -9.92
CA ARG A 35 -4.65 15.37 -9.38
C ARG A 35 -5.05 16.71 -10.01
N SER A 36 -6.32 16.86 -10.36
CA SER A 36 -6.88 18.13 -10.81
C SER A 36 -7.03 19.10 -9.64
N ALA A 37 -6.77 20.39 -9.86
CA ALA A 37 -7.02 21.43 -8.86
C ALA A 37 -8.53 21.63 -8.58
N GLU A 38 -9.39 21.18 -9.50
CA GLU A 38 -10.83 21.45 -9.47
C GLU A 38 -11.66 20.29 -8.86
N GLY A 39 -11.04 19.22 -8.35
CA GLY A 39 -11.75 18.14 -7.65
C GLY A 39 -10.99 16.81 -7.55
N ASP A 40 -11.69 15.73 -7.17
CA ASP A 40 -11.15 14.37 -6.98
C ASP A 40 -10.82 13.63 -8.30
N ALA A 41 -10.78 14.33 -9.43
CA ALA A 41 -10.47 13.75 -10.73
C ALA A 41 -8.96 13.74 -10.98
N TYR A 42 -8.49 12.68 -11.63
CA TYR A 42 -7.12 12.61 -12.15
C TYR A 42 -7.11 13.08 -13.60
N LYS A 43 -6.06 13.82 -13.97
CA LYS A 43 -5.82 14.26 -15.34
C LYS A 43 -4.56 13.60 -15.86
N LEU A 44 -4.61 13.10 -17.10
CA LEU A 44 -3.43 12.66 -17.81
C LEU A 44 -2.50 13.86 -18.02
N VAL A 45 -1.23 13.72 -17.65
CA VAL A 45 -0.23 14.78 -17.72
C VAL A 45 0.50 14.67 -19.04
N ASP A 46 0.38 15.70 -19.87
CA ASP A 46 1.17 15.83 -21.09
C ASP A 46 2.62 16.22 -20.77
N SER A 47 3.52 15.98 -21.72
CA SER A 47 4.96 16.28 -21.56
C SER A 47 5.25 17.74 -21.16
N GLU A 48 4.41 18.69 -21.57
CA GLU A 48 4.55 20.12 -21.28
C GLU A 48 3.89 20.54 -19.95
N GLU A 49 3.09 19.68 -19.34
CA GLU A 49 2.37 19.99 -18.10
C GLU A 49 3.16 19.56 -16.86
N ASN A 50 3.07 20.36 -15.79
CA ASN A 50 3.70 20.03 -14.52
C ASN A 50 2.75 19.21 -13.63
N CYS A 51 3.32 18.25 -12.89
CA CYS A 51 2.58 17.52 -11.87
C CYS A 51 2.22 18.46 -10.71
N LEU A 52 0.94 18.51 -10.35
CA LEU A 52 0.45 19.29 -9.21
C LEU A 52 1.04 18.72 -7.91
N ASP A 53 1.45 19.60 -7.00
CA ASP A 53 2.01 19.24 -5.68
C ASP A 53 3.19 18.25 -5.73
N HIS A 54 3.87 18.15 -6.89
CA HIS A 54 4.95 17.19 -7.14
C HIS A 54 4.52 15.72 -6.89
N GLU A 55 3.22 15.44 -7.01
CA GLU A 55 2.67 14.10 -6.86
C GLU A 55 2.57 13.42 -8.23
N ILE A 56 3.08 12.19 -8.30
CA ILE A 56 3.07 11.39 -9.51
C ILE A 56 2.13 10.22 -9.29
N TYR A 57 1.16 10.09 -10.18
CA TYR A 57 0.21 8.98 -10.21
C TYR A 57 0.37 8.19 -11.50
N VAL A 58 0.16 6.88 -11.42
CA VAL A 58 0.25 5.94 -12.55
C VAL A 58 -0.89 4.93 -12.45
N THR A 59 -1.12 4.16 -13.51
CA THR A 59 -2.07 3.05 -13.42
C THR A 59 -1.56 1.98 -12.45
N ALA A 60 -2.47 1.22 -11.84
CA ALA A 60 -2.13 0.12 -10.94
C ALA A 60 -1.34 -0.99 -11.66
N ALA A 61 -1.61 -1.18 -12.95
CA ALA A 61 -0.91 -2.15 -13.79
C ALA A 61 0.57 -1.76 -13.98
N ASP A 62 0.83 -0.46 -14.15
CA ASP A 62 2.19 0.04 -14.39
C ASP A 62 2.94 0.37 -13.09
N HIS A 63 2.28 0.32 -11.93
CA HIS A 63 2.87 0.75 -10.65
C HIS A 63 4.16 0.02 -10.30
N ALA A 64 4.21 -1.30 -10.49
CA ALA A 64 5.41 -2.09 -10.21
C ALA A 64 6.59 -1.68 -11.11
N TYR A 65 6.35 -1.56 -12.41
CA TYR A 65 7.39 -1.19 -13.37
C TYR A 65 7.83 0.27 -13.23
N ALA A 66 6.89 1.19 -13.01
CA ALA A 66 7.17 2.59 -12.70
C ALA A 66 7.99 2.74 -11.41
N SER A 67 7.72 1.90 -10.41
CA SER A 67 8.49 1.85 -9.16
C SER A 67 9.92 1.40 -9.40
N GLU A 68 10.15 0.39 -10.24
CA GLU A 68 11.49 -0.07 -10.61
C GLU A 68 12.29 1.02 -11.33
N ILE A 69 11.66 1.71 -12.29
CA ILE A 69 12.28 2.84 -13.02
C ILE A 69 12.69 3.94 -12.04
N ALA A 70 11.77 4.37 -11.18
CA ALA A 70 12.04 5.46 -10.25
C ALA A 70 13.07 5.07 -9.17
N ALA A 71 13.07 3.80 -8.73
CA ALA A 71 14.11 3.26 -7.86
C ALA A 71 15.49 3.26 -8.56
N GLY A 72 15.55 2.87 -9.83
CA GLY A 72 16.77 2.93 -10.65
C GLY A 72 17.32 4.34 -10.85
N MET A 73 16.46 5.36 -10.76
CA MET A 73 16.84 6.78 -10.77
C MET A 73 17.32 7.30 -9.40
N GLY A 74 17.26 6.48 -8.34
CA GLY A 74 17.66 6.85 -6.98
C GLY A 74 16.52 7.38 -6.09
N TYR A 75 15.28 7.36 -6.56
CA TYR A 75 14.11 7.86 -5.82
C TYR A 75 13.36 6.76 -5.05
N GLY A 76 13.98 5.59 -4.85
CA GLY A 76 13.34 4.42 -4.26
C GLY A 76 12.73 4.64 -2.86
N SER A 77 13.31 5.52 -2.05
CA SER A 77 12.83 5.87 -0.71
C SER A 77 11.56 6.74 -0.71
N LEU A 78 11.19 7.33 -1.86
CA LEU A 78 10.03 8.20 -2.01
C LEU A 78 8.83 7.47 -2.63
N ILE A 79 9.02 6.21 -3.06
CA ILE A 79 7.98 5.38 -3.64
C ILE A 79 6.94 5.05 -2.55
N CYS A 80 5.69 5.37 -2.85
CA CYS A 80 4.55 5.02 -2.02
C CYS A 80 4.20 3.54 -2.22
N GLU A 81 3.89 2.85 -1.13
CA GLU A 81 3.36 1.48 -1.21
C GLU A 81 2.07 1.46 -2.06
N CYS A 82 2.00 0.52 -2.99
CA CYS A 82 0.78 0.27 -3.76
C CYS A 82 -0.29 -0.27 -2.82
N ARG A 83 -1.15 0.61 -2.30
CA ARG A 83 -2.32 0.19 -1.53
C ARG A 83 -3.43 -0.22 -2.51
N PRO A 84 -3.99 -1.44 -2.40
CA PRO A 84 -5.20 -1.78 -3.14
C PRO A 84 -6.33 -0.83 -2.78
N ALA A 85 -7.25 -0.58 -3.72
CA ALA A 85 -8.41 0.26 -3.48
C ALA A 85 -9.22 -0.40 -2.37
N GLN A 86 -9.81 0.39 -1.49
CA GLN A 86 -10.60 -0.14 -0.37
C GLN A 86 -11.74 -1.09 -0.81
N GLU A 87 -12.14 -1.06 -2.09
CA GLU A 87 -13.12 -1.97 -2.69
C GLU A 87 -12.57 -3.33 -3.17
N GLU A 88 -11.25 -3.51 -3.22
CA GLU A 88 -10.61 -4.79 -3.57
C GLU A 88 -10.13 -5.59 -2.34
N LEU A 89 -10.75 -5.41 -1.17
CA LEU A 89 -10.73 -6.46 -0.14
C LEU A 89 -11.59 -7.62 -0.65
N THR A 90 -11.02 -8.37 -1.60
CA THR A 90 -11.58 -9.60 -2.15
C THR A 90 -12.01 -10.48 -0.97
N GLU A 91 -13.12 -11.19 -1.09
CA GLU A 91 -13.68 -12.03 -0.01
C GLU A 91 -12.63 -12.94 0.65
N ALA A 92 -11.58 -13.32 -0.09
CA ALA A 92 -10.39 -13.99 0.38
C ALA A 92 -9.62 -13.23 1.48
N GLN A 93 -9.32 -11.94 1.32
CA GLN A 93 -8.61 -11.15 2.33
C GLN A 93 -9.47 -10.91 3.58
N LYS A 94 -10.80 -10.75 3.41
CA LYS A 94 -11.73 -10.69 4.53
C LYS A 94 -11.78 -12.03 5.29
N ALA A 95 -11.80 -13.14 4.56
CA ALA A 95 -11.74 -14.49 5.14
C ALA A 95 -10.39 -14.75 5.85
N GLU A 96 -9.27 -14.28 5.30
CA GLU A 96 -7.95 -14.38 5.94
C GLU A 96 -7.87 -13.54 7.22
N ALA A 97 -8.39 -12.30 7.20
CA ALA A 97 -8.44 -11.44 8.37
C ALA A 97 -9.32 -12.05 9.48
N GLU A 98 -10.49 -12.61 9.11
CA GLU A 98 -11.34 -13.34 10.05
C GLU A 98 -10.69 -14.62 10.58
N PHE A 99 -9.99 -15.38 9.73
CA PHE A 99 -9.27 -16.57 10.12
C PHE A 99 -8.15 -16.25 11.11
N MET A 100 -7.34 -15.22 10.83
CA MET A 100 -6.28 -14.76 11.73
C MET A 100 -6.82 -14.24 13.06
N ARG A 101 -7.99 -13.58 13.05
CA ARG A 101 -8.68 -13.14 14.27
C ARG A 101 -9.18 -14.32 15.10
N LYS A 102 -9.77 -15.35 14.47
CA LYS A 102 -10.18 -16.59 15.15
C LYS A 102 -8.98 -17.32 15.76
N ARG A 103 -7.87 -17.45 15.01
CA ARG A 103 -6.65 -18.14 15.48
C ARG A 103 -6.04 -17.48 16.72
N LYS A 104 -6.01 -16.14 16.76
CA LYS A 104 -5.54 -15.39 17.95
C LYS A 104 -6.43 -15.65 19.16
N ARG A 105 -7.75 -15.68 18.99
CA ARG A 105 -8.70 -15.96 20.08
C ARG A 105 -8.52 -17.35 20.66
N THR A 106 -8.45 -18.38 19.82
CA THR A 106 -8.24 -19.77 20.24
C THR A 106 -6.89 -19.96 20.92
N MET A 107 -5.84 -19.27 20.46
CA MET A 107 -4.52 -19.32 21.11
C MET A 107 -4.56 -18.71 22.52
N ILE A 108 -5.23 -17.56 22.69
CA ILE A 108 -5.41 -16.93 24.00
C ILE A 108 -6.22 -17.83 24.94
N GLU A 109 -7.33 -18.41 24.47
CA GLU A 109 -8.15 -19.34 25.26
C GLU A 109 -7.33 -20.58 25.69
N GLY A 110 -6.53 -21.14 24.80
CA GLY A 110 -5.65 -22.27 25.11
C GLY A 110 -4.59 -21.92 26.16
N ILE A 111 -3.97 -20.73 26.08
CA ILE A 111 -3.01 -20.26 27.07
C ILE A 111 -3.67 -20.10 28.45
N VAL A 112 -4.88 -19.56 28.52
CA VAL A 112 -5.63 -19.40 29.78
C VAL A 112 -5.92 -20.76 30.43
N ILE A 113 -6.36 -21.75 29.64
CA ILE A 113 -6.62 -23.11 30.13
C ILE A 113 -5.32 -23.76 30.64
N LEU A 114 -4.22 -23.60 29.90
CA LEU A 114 -2.92 -24.15 30.28
C LEU A 114 -2.40 -23.53 31.59
N ILE A 115 -2.53 -22.21 31.75
CA ILE A 115 -2.18 -21.52 33.01
C ILE A 115 -3.05 -22.03 34.17
N ALA A 116 -4.36 -22.16 33.97
CA ALA A 116 -5.26 -22.68 35.00
C ALA A 116 -4.91 -24.12 35.41
N ALA A 117 -4.55 -24.97 34.44
CA ALA A 117 -4.13 -26.35 34.71
C ALA A 117 -2.79 -26.41 35.47
N VAL A 118 -1.82 -25.55 35.13
CA VAL A 118 -0.54 -25.44 35.84
C VAL A 118 -0.75 -24.96 37.28
N ILE A 119 -1.57 -23.93 37.47
CA ILE A 119 -1.94 -23.43 38.80
C ILE A 119 -2.60 -24.54 39.62
N PHE A 120 -3.57 -25.26 39.02
CA PHE A 120 -4.25 -26.38 39.69
C PHE A 120 -3.27 -27.49 40.09
N MET A 121 -2.34 -27.88 39.20
CA MET A 121 -1.30 -28.85 39.55
C MET A 121 -0.38 -28.34 40.66
N PHE A 122 0.01 -27.06 40.61
CA PHE A 122 0.86 -26.45 41.63
C PHE A 122 0.19 -26.50 43.01
N PHE A 123 -1.07 -26.08 43.11
CA PHE A 123 -1.86 -26.22 44.34
C PHE A 123 -1.99 -27.69 44.78
N ARG A 124 -2.22 -28.62 43.85
CA ARG A 124 -2.37 -30.04 44.19
C ARG A 124 -1.07 -30.72 44.64
N CYS A 125 0.09 -30.25 44.18
CA CYS A 125 1.40 -30.79 44.53
C CYS A 125 2.04 -30.11 45.75
N PHE A 126 1.80 -28.82 45.98
CA PHE A 126 2.43 -28.05 47.07
C PHE A 126 1.52 -27.80 48.28
N LEU A 127 0.20 -27.97 48.17
CA LEU A 127 -0.74 -27.88 49.31
C LEU A 127 -1.11 -29.27 49.89
N LYS A 128 -0.18 -30.21 49.84
CA LYS A 128 -0.26 -31.52 50.51
C LYS A 128 0.87 -31.64 51.51
#